data_AF-A0A2X0K0L1-F1
#
_entry.id   AF-A0A2X0K0L1-F1
#
_cell.length_a   1.000
_cell.length_b   1.000
_cell.length_c   1.000
_cell.angle_alpha   90.00
_cell.angle_beta   90.00
_cell.angle_gamma   90.00
#
_symmetry.space_group_name_H-M   'P 1'
#
loop_
_entity.id
_entity.type
_entity.pdbx_description
1 polymer ?
#
loop_
_entity_poly.entity_id
_entity_poly.type
_entity_poly.pdbx_seq_one_letter_code
_entity_poly.pdbx_strand_id
1 'polypeptide(L)' 'MTGQSGTSVRVWVKTEIGPRHVVAQALDALNNPLGEEVVVTESHDLYEMARRFGVTLDHFDFEGDSADIIEAATPQADA' A
#
# COMPACT_ATOMS: atom_id res chain seq x y z
N MET A 1 5.43 -7.89 -25.87
CA MET A 1 4.71 -7.35 -24.69
C MET A 1 5.55 -7.65 -23.48
N THR A 2 6.46 -6.76 -23.09
CA THR A 2 7.31 -6.94 -21.90
C THR A 2 6.58 -6.36 -20.70
N GLY A 3 5.58 -7.08 -20.21
CA GLY A 3 5.05 -6.81 -18.88
C GLY A 3 6.13 -7.20 -17.89
N GLN A 4 6.75 -6.22 -17.25
CA GLN A 4 7.57 -6.40 -16.06
C GLN A 4 6.64 -6.89 -14.94
N SER A 5 6.21 -8.14 -15.06
CA SER A 5 5.15 -8.78 -14.28
C SER A 5 5.81 -9.38 -13.06
N GLY A 6 5.72 -8.70 -11.93
CA GLY A 6 6.37 -9.19 -10.72
C GLY A 6 6.38 -8.19 -9.58
N THR A 7 6.23 -6.90 -9.87
CA THR A 7 6.14 -5.90 -8.81
C THR A 7 4.76 -5.92 -8.18
N SER A 8 4.71 -6.14 -6.87
CA SER A 8 3.48 -6.14 -6.07
C SER A 8 3.68 -5.24 -4.85
N VAL A 9 2.61 -4.70 -4.29
CA VAL A 9 2.69 -3.90 -3.06
C VAL A 9 1.96 -4.63 -1.96
N ARG A 10 2.63 -4.88 -0.83
CA ARG A 10 1.97 -5.40 0.37
C ARG A 10 1.64 -4.25 1.30
N VAL A 11 0.45 -4.29 1.87
CA VAL A 11 -0.08 -3.27 2.77
C VAL A 11 -0.53 -3.98 4.05
N TRP A 12 -0.01 -3.59 5.21
CA TRP A 12 -0.36 -4.23 6.49
C TRP A 12 -0.39 -3.22 7.63
N VAL A 13 -1.04 -3.61 8.72
CA VAL A 13 -1.09 -2.79 9.94
C VAL A 13 0.15 -3.07 10.78
N LYS A 14 0.96 -2.03 11.03
CA LYS A 14 2.12 -2.12 11.93
C LYS A 14 1.72 -1.52 13.28
N THR A 15 1.63 -2.38 14.30
CA THR A 15 1.19 -1.99 15.65
C THR A 15 2.33 -1.55 16.56
N GLU A 16 3.56 -1.52 16.04
CA GLU A 16 4.79 -1.36 16.82
C GLU A 16 5.12 0.12 17.14
N ILE A 17 4.41 1.07 16.54
CA ILE A 17 4.67 2.52 16.64
C ILE A 17 3.37 3.26 17.06
N GLY A 18 2.87 3.12 18.29
CA GLY A 18 1.71 3.93 18.73
C GLY A 18 0.38 3.58 18.03
N PRO A 19 -0.51 4.54 17.70
CA PRO A 19 -1.83 4.23 17.11
C PRO A 19 -1.66 3.36 15.85
N ARG A 20 -2.66 2.53 15.54
CA ARG A 20 -2.59 1.57 14.43
C ARG A 20 -2.24 2.29 13.11
N HIS A 21 -0.99 2.17 12.66
CA HIS A 21 -0.55 2.73 11.40
C HIS A 21 -0.56 1.66 10.33
N VAL A 22 -1.06 2.01 9.16
CA VAL A 22 -0.94 1.15 7.98
C VAL A 22 0.38 1.48 7.30
N VAL A 23 1.09 0.46 6.85
CA VAL A 23 2.33 0.60 6.10
C VAL A 23 2.21 -0.18 4.80
N ALA A 24 2.91 0.28 3.77
CA ALA A 24 3.00 -0.38 2.49
C ALA A 24 4.46 -0.55 2.06
N GLN A 25 4.74 -1.66 1.40
CA GLN A 25 6.06 -2.01 0.87
C GLN A 25 5.93 -2.55 -0.55
N ALA A 26 6.66 -1.94 -1.48
CA ALA A 26 6.80 -2.47 -2.83
C ALA A 26 7.79 -3.63 -2.83
N LEU A 27 7.41 -4.72 -3.45
CA LEU A 27 8.16 -5.96 -3.59
C LEU A 27 8.38 -6.29 -5.06
N ASP A 28 9.51 -6.90 -5.38
CA ASP A 28 9.77 -7.50 -6.70
C ASP A 28 9.11 -8.89 -6.84
N ALA A 29 9.24 -9.50 -8.02
CA ALA A 29 8.74 -10.85 -8.33
C ALA A 29 9.24 -11.91 -7.34
N LEU A 30 10.43 -11.71 -6.78
CA LEU A 30 11.06 -12.60 -5.81
C LEU A 30 10.75 -12.21 -4.35
N ASN A 31 9.77 -11.33 -4.13
CA ASN A 31 9.39 -10.78 -2.81
C ASN A 31 10.50 -9.97 -2.12
N ASN A 32 11.47 -9.41 -2.88
CA ASN A 32 12.46 -8.51 -2.29
C ASN A 32 11.91 -7.08 -2.21
N PRO A 33 12.14 -6.36 -1.09
CA PRO A 33 11.76 -4.96 -0.99
C PRO A 33 12.51 -4.11 -2.01
N LEU A 34 11.75 -3.37 -2.82
CA LEU A 34 12.29 -2.46 -3.84
C LEU A 34 12.59 -1.06 -3.30
N GLY A 35 12.34 -0.81 -2.01
CA GLY A 35 12.51 0.48 -1.36
C GLY A 35 12.18 0.41 0.12
N GLU A 36 11.99 1.57 0.74
CA GLU A 36 11.60 1.70 2.15
C GLU A 36 10.10 1.48 2.35
N GLU A 37 9.72 1.07 3.57
CA GLU A 37 8.33 1.01 4.00
C GLU A 37 7.74 2.44 4.01
N VAL A 38 6.55 2.59 3.43
CA VAL A 38 5.82 3.87 3.41
C VAL A 38 4.67 3.77 4.39
N VAL A 39 4.53 4.75 5.28
CA VAL A 39 3.34 4.84 6.14
C VAL A 39 2.18 5.34 5.29
N VAL A 40 1.12 4.54 5.22
CA VAL A 40 -0.11 4.86 4.50
C VAL A 40 -1.09 5.43 5.49
N THR A 41 -1.42 6.71 5.32
CA THR A 41 -2.42 7.40 6.14
C THR A 41 -3.73 7.59 5.40
N GLU A 42 -3.67 7.70 4.08
CA GLU A 42 -4.82 7.91 3.23
C GLU A 42 -4.70 7.10 1.93
N SER A 43 -5.83 6.93 1.24
CA SER A 43 -5.87 6.22 -0.03
C SER A 43 -4.96 6.87 -1.10
N HIS A 44 -4.72 8.19 -1.03
CA HIS A 44 -3.80 8.90 -1.93
C HIS A 44 -2.36 8.38 -1.88
N ASP A 45 -1.85 8.02 -0.70
CA ASP A 45 -0.50 7.46 -0.53
C ASP A 45 -0.31 6.18 -1.35
N LEU A 46 -1.35 5.35 -1.42
CA LEU A 46 -1.34 4.13 -2.24
C LEU A 46 -1.24 4.45 -3.74
N TYR A 47 -1.97 5.47 -4.21
CA TYR A 47 -1.91 5.91 -5.61
C TYR A 47 -0.53 6.46 -5.98
N GLU A 48 0.08 7.26 -5.10
CA GLU A 48 1.42 7.80 -5.30
C GLU A 48 2.46 6.67 -5.30
N MET A 49 2.31 5.68 -4.41
CA MET A 49 3.14 4.48 -4.40
C MET A 49 2.98 3.67 -5.69
N ALA A 50 1.74 3.46 -6.13
CA ALA A 50 1.42 2.76 -7.36
C ALA A 50 2.10 3.43 -8.57
N ARG A 51 1.98 4.76 -8.65
CA ARG A 51 2.62 5.56 -9.70
C ARG A 51 4.14 5.53 -9.63
N ARG A 52 4.72 5.58 -8.43
CA ARG A 52 6.16 5.58 -8.20
C ARG A 52 6.82 4.27 -8.63
N PHE A 53 6.16 3.14 -8.36
CA PHE A 53 6.67 1.81 -8.67
C PHE A 53 6.10 1.23 -9.98
N GLY A 54 5.22 1.97 -10.66
CA GLY A 54 4.61 1.54 -11.92
C GLY A 54 3.69 0.33 -11.79
N VAL A 55 3.08 0.14 -10.62
CA VAL A 55 2.11 -0.94 -10.35
C VAL A 55 0.68 -0.41 -10.41
N THR A 56 -0.28 -1.30 -10.64
CA THR A 56 -1.70 -0.97 -10.51
C THR A 56 -2.20 -1.33 -9.11
N LEU A 57 -3.27 -0.68 -8.67
CA LEU A 57 -3.92 -1.00 -7.39
C LEU A 57 -4.41 -2.46 -7.29
N ASP A 58 -4.63 -3.12 -8.43
CA ASP A 58 -4.97 -4.55 -8.49
C ASP A 58 -3.85 -5.46 -7.96
N HIS A 59 -2.59 -4.96 -7.97
CA HIS A 59 -1.43 -5.66 -7.41
C HIS A 59 -1.14 -5.28 -5.94
N PHE A 60 -2.09 -4.64 -5.26
CA PHE A 60 -1.98 -4.33 -3.83
C PHE A 60 -2.62 -5.45 -3.01
N ASP A 61 -1.79 -6.06 -2.16
CA ASP A 61 -2.19 -7.09 -1.22
C ASP A 61 -2.41 -6.44 0.16
N PHE A 62 -3.66 -6.30 0.55
CA PHE A 62 -4.05 -5.73 1.84
C PHE A 62 -4.20 -6.83 2.88
N GLU A 63 -3.37 -6.81 3.91
CA GLU A 63 -3.41 -7.75 5.02
C GLU A 63 -4.21 -7.20 6.21
N GLY A 64 -5.11 -8.02 6.75
CA GLY A 64 -5.91 -7.72 7.93
C GLY A 64 -6.83 -6.52 7.74
N ASP A 65 -6.95 -5.68 8.78
CA ASP A 65 -7.81 -4.48 8.79
C ASP A 65 -7.17 -3.27 8.06
N SER A 66 -6.10 -3.45 7.28
CA SER A 66 -5.40 -2.35 6.62
C SER A 66 -6.28 -1.58 5.64
N ALA A 67 -7.10 -2.28 4.85
CA ALA A 67 -8.06 -1.66 3.94
C ALA A 67 -9.12 -0.83 4.69
N ASP A 68 -9.68 -1.38 5.77
CA ASP A 68 -10.72 -0.72 6.58
C ASP A 68 -10.19 0.55 7.26
N ILE A 69 -8.95 0.53 7.75
CA ILE A 69 -8.31 1.72 8.35
C ILE A 69 -8.09 2.82 7.31
N ILE A 70 -7.64 2.48 6.11
CA ILE A 70 -7.40 3.47 5.03
C ILE A 70 -8.73 4.04 4.53
N GLU A 71 -9.75 3.20 4.37
CA GLU A 71 -11.10 3.66 4.00
C GLU A 71 -11.70 4.55 5.09
N ALA A 72 -11.58 4.20 6.36
CA ALA A 72 -12.05 5.01 7.48
C ALA A 72 -11.26 6.32 7.66
N ALA A 73 -9.98 6.34 7.28
CA ALA A 73 -9.14 7.54 7.31
C ALA A 73 -9.39 8.46 6.11
N THR A 74 -9.96 7.94 5.02
CA THR A 74 -10.43 8.78 3.92
C THR A 74 -11.68 9.49 4.43
N PRO A 75 -11.69 10.82 4.64
CA PRO A 75 -12.91 11.48 5.06
C PRO A 75 -13.96 11.21 3.99
N GLN A 76 -15.03 10.49 4.33
CA GLN A 76 -16.21 10.41 3.48
C GLN A 76 -16.58 11.86 3.15
N ALA A 77 -16.34 12.25 1.90
CA ALA A 77 -16.83 13.50 1.38
C ALA A 77 -18.35 13.35 1.32
N ASP A 78 -19.00 13.64 2.44
CA ASP A 78 -20.45 13.82 2.55
C ASP A 78 -20.80 15.00 1.63
N ALA A 79 -21.43 14.70 0.50
CA ALA A 79 -21.94 15.66 -0.47
C ALA A 79 -23.30 15.20 -1.01
#